data_AF-A0A099K6E1-F1
#
_entry.id   AF-A0A099K6E1-F1
#
_cell.length_a   1.000
_cell.length_b   1.000
_cell.length_c   1.000
_cell.angle_alpha   90.00
_cell.angle_beta   90.00
_cell.angle_gamma   90.00
#
_symmetry.space_group_name_H-M   'P 1'
#
loop_
_entity.id
_entity.type
_entity.pdbx_description
1 polymer ?
#
loop_
_entity_poly.entity_id
_entity_poly.type
_entity_poly.pdbx_seq_one_letter_code
_entity_poly.pdbx_strand_id
1 'polypeptide(L)' 'MLKLTVVIIFSLVLGGCMSSAELSKMSENNVKAGRYYESIGQPQAAQRAYKAAAKHKKQSEEDETILFDILWSLLSGK' A
#
# COMPACT_ATOMS: atom_id res chain seq x y z
N MET A 1 -24.43 4.87 18.90
CA MET A 1 -24.12 4.99 17.45
C MET A 1 -22.62 4.95 17.17
N LEU A 2 -21.78 5.67 17.92
CA LEU A 2 -20.30 5.65 17.79
C LEU A 2 -19.67 4.24 17.72
N LYS A 3 -20.12 3.31 18.58
CA LYS A 3 -19.60 1.92 18.61
C LYS A 3 -19.80 1.16 17.29
N LEU A 4 -20.90 1.39 16.58
CA LEU A 4 -21.17 0.71 15.31
C LEU A 4 -20.32 1.29 14.18
N THR A 5 -20.16 2.62 14.16
CA THR A 5 -19.30 3.31 13.19
C THR A 5 -17.84 2.88 13.34
N VAL A 6 -17.33 2.77 14.58
CA VAL A 6 -15.97 2.28 14.85
C VAL A 6 -15.80 0.85 14.35
N VAL A 7 -16.75 -0.05 14.61
CA VAL A 7 -16.71 -1.44 14.14
C VAL A 7 -16.73 -1.53 12.61
N ILE A 8 -17.54 -0.70 11.94
CA ILE A 8 -17.60 -0.64 10.47
C ILE A 8 -16.25 -0.15 9.91
N ILE A 9 -15.69 0.93 10.47
CA ILE A 9 -14.38 1.46 10.04
C ILE A 9 -13.28 0.41 10.24
N PHE A 10 -13.23 -0.24 11.41
CA PHE A 10 -12.26 -1.29 11.69
C PHE A 10 -12.43 -2.49 10.74
N SER A 11 -13.68 -2.88 10.44
CA SER A 11 -13.96 -3.98 9.51
C SER A 11 -13.57 -3.66 8.05
N LEU A 12 -13.70 -2.40 7.64
CA LEU A 12 -13.32 -1.95 6.28
C LEU A 12 -11.79 -1.84 6.14
N VAL A 13 -11.12 -1.32 7.17
CA VAL A 13 -9.65 -1.21 7.22
C VAL A 13 -8.99 -2.59 7.31
N LEU A 14 -9.53 -3.51 8.10
CA LEU A 14 -8.96 -4.85 8.27
C LEU A 14 -9.42 -5.86 7.21
N GLY A 15 -10.59 -5.66 6.60
CA GLY A 15 -11.23 -6.66 5.75
C GLY A 15 -11.15 -6.42 4.25
N GLY A 16 -10.78 -5.21 3.79
CA GLY A 16 -11.05 -4.80 2.40
C GLY A 16 -9.87 -4.27 1.57
N CYS A 17 -8.77 -3.83 2.15
CA CYS A 17 -7.61 -3.35 1.40
C CYS A 17 -6.39 -4.23 1.69
N MET A 18 -5.68 -4.58 0.63
CA MET A 18 -4.34 -5.18 0.72
C MET A 18 -3.51 -4.32 1.68
N SER A 19 -2.92 -4.94 2.71
CA SER A 19 -2.26 -4.16 3.76
C SER A 19 -1.06 -3.39 3.19
N SER A 20 -0.71 -2.25 3.79
CA SER A 20 0.50 -1.49 3.44
C SER A 20 1.75 -2.37 3.43
N ALA A 21 1.84 -3.31 4.37
CA ALA A 21 2.93 -4.29 4.41
C ALA A 21 2.99 -5.18 3.15
N GLU A 22 1.85 -5.64 2.65
CA GLU A 22 1.77 -6.41 1.41
C GLU A 22 2.08 -5.55 0.18
N LEU A 23 1.64 -4.29 0.15
CA LEU A 23 1.94 -3.34 -0.93
C LEU A 23 3.44 -3.01 -0.99
N SER A 24 4.06 -2.79 0.17
CA SER A 24 5.50 -2.61 0.29
C SER A 24 6.26 -3.85 -0.22
N LYS A 25 5.86 -5.05 0.21
CA LYS A 25 6.46 -6.30 -0.26
C LYS A 25 6.30 -6.51 -1.78
N MET A 26 5.14 -6.18 -2.35
CA MET A 26 4.95 -6.21 -3.80
C MET A 26 5.80 -5.17 -4.53
N SER A 27 5.99 -3.98 -3.93
CA SER A 27 6.90 -2.97 -4.46
C SER A 27 8.34 -3.50 -4.55
N GLU A 28 8.85 -4.09 -3.48
CA GLU A 28 10.20 -4.68 -3.43
C GLU A 28 10.38 -5.81 -4.46
N ASN A 29 9.38 -6.68 -4.59
CA ASN A 29 9.38 -7.75 -5.59
C ASN A 29 9.45 -7.19 -7.00
N ASN A 30 8.71 -6.11 -7.29
CA ASN A 30 8.75 -5.46 -8.59
C ASN A 30 10.09 -4.75 -8.85
N VAL A 31 10.74 -4.17 -7.83
CA VAL A 31 12.11 -3.65 -7.95
C VAL A 31 13.08 -4.78 -8.28
N LYS A 32 12.94 -5.94 -7.63
CA LYS A 32 13.78 -7.11 -7.91
C LYS A 32 13.56 -7.62 -9.33
N ALA A 33 12.32 -7.70 -9.80
CA ALA A 33 11.99 -8.05 -11.17
C ALA A 33 12.55 -7.03 -12.18
N GLY A 34 12.47 -5.74 -11.88
CA GLY A 34 13.06 -4.68 -12.71
C GLY A 34 14.56 -4.86 -12.90
N ARG A 35 15.30 -5.07 -11.80
CA ARG A 35 16.74 -5.36 -11.83
C ARG A 35 17.08 -6.60 -12.64
N TYR A 36 16.27 -7.65 -12.53
CA TYR A 36 16.44 -8.85 -13.34
C TYR A 36 16.28 -8.56 -14.83
N TYR A 37 15.19 -7.91 -15.24
CA TYR A 37 14.94 -7.58 -16.64
C TYR A 37 16.02 -6.66 -17.23
N GLU A 38 16.52 -5.71 -16.45
CA GLU A 38 17.64 -4.85 -16.84
C GLU A 38 18.91 -5.67 -17.07
N SER A 39 19.23 -6.61 -16.18
CA SER A 39 20.42 -7.46 -16.28
C SER A 39 20.41 -8.39 -17.50
N ILE A 40 19.23 -8.76 -18.01
CA ILE A 40 19.08 -9.61 -19.21
C ILE A 40 18.83 -8.80 -20.49
N GLY A 41 19.02 -7.48 -20.46
CA GLY A 41 18.89 -6.63 -21.64
C GLY A 41 17.44 -6.39 -22.09
N GLN A 42 16.47 -6.48 -21.17
CA GLN A 42 15.05 -6.21 -21.43
C GLN A 42 14.59 -4.88 -20.77
N PRO A 43 15.05 -3.72 -21.26
CA PRO A 43 14.81 -2.42 -20.60
C PRO A 43 13.32 -2.04 -20.55
N GLN A 44 12.52 -2.45 -21.53
CA GLN A 44 11.08 -2.16 -21.52
C GLN A 44 10.34 -2.94 -20.43
N ALA A 45 10.72 -4.20 -20.18
CA ALA A 45 10.16 -5.00 -19.10
C ALA A 45 10.61 -4.46 -17.73
N ALA A 46 11.88 -4.05 -17.62
CA ALA A 46 12.41 -3.40 -16.44
C ALA A 46 11.64 -2.12 -16.09
N GLN A 47 11.38 -1.26 -17.08
CA GLN A 47 10.62 -0.02 -16.87
C GLN A 47 9.19 -0.28 -16.38
N ARG A 48 8.51 -1.31 -16.92
CA ARG A 48 7.15 -1.69 -16.44
C ARG A 48 7.19 -2.18 -15.00
N ALA A 49 8.18 -2.99 -14.65
CA ALA A 49 8.35 -3.48 -13.28
C ALA A 49 8.63 -2.32 -12.31
N TYR A 50 9.52 -1.38 -12.66
CA TYR A 50 9.77 -0.20 -11.83
C TYR A 50 8.54 0.71 -11.69
N LYS A 51 7.74 0.89 -12.75
CA LYS A 51 6.46 1.63 -12.66
C LYS A 51 5.47 0.94 -11.70
N ALA A 52 5.38 -0.38 -11.75
CA ALA A 52 4.53 -1.14 -10.84
C ALA A 52 5.04 -1.05 -9.39
N ALA A 53 6.36 -1.08 -9.18
CA ALA A 53 6.96 -0.87 -7.86
C ALA A 53 6.59 0.51 -7.29
N ALA A 54 6.74 1.58 -8.08
CA ALA A 54 6.38 2.93 -7.67
C ALA A 54 4.89 3.05 -7.32
N LYS A 55 4.02 2.40 -8.11
CA LYS A 55 2.57 2.38 -7.84
C LYS A 55 2.25 1.74 -6.49
N HIS A 56 2.77 0.54 -6.21
CA HIS A 56 2.49 -0.13 -4.94
C HIS A 56 3.09 0.61 -3.74
N LYS A 57 4.26 1.24 -3.90
CA LYS A 57 4.84 2.08 -2.85
C LYS A 57 3.92 3.25 -2.50
N LYS A 58 3.43 3.98 -3.51
CA LYS A 58 2.50 5.10 -3.31
C LYS A 58 1.22 4.65 -2.62
N GLN A 59 0.65 3.51 -3.05
CA GLN A 59 -0.54 2.96 -2.40
C GLN A 59 -0.27 2.58 -0.94
N SER A 60 0.89 1.98 -0.64
CA SER A 60 1.27 1.65 0.73
C SER A 60 1.32 2.89 1.63
N GLU A 61 1.93 3.98 1.13
CA GLU A 61 2.06 5.26 1.85
C GLU A 61 0.68 5.93 2.04
N GLU A 62 -0.19 5.86 1.04
CA GLU A 62 -1.57 6.37 1.12
C GLU A 62 -2.39 5.59 2.16
N ASP A 63 -2.30 4.26 2.17
CA ASP A 63 -3.01 3.41 3.12
C ASP A 63 -2.53 3.65 4.56
N GLU A 64 -1.22 3.84 4.78
CA GLU A 64 -0.67 4.22 6.09
C GLU A 64 -1.19 5.59 6.54
N THR A 65 -1.22 6.57 5.62
CA THR A 65 -1.70 7.93 5.92
C THR A 65 -3.18 7.91 6.33
N ILE A 66 -4.02 7.20 5.59
CA ILE A 66 -5.45 7.04 5.90
C ILE A 66 -5.63 6.38 7.28
N LEU A 67 -4.84 5.35 7.58
CA LEU A 67 -4.89 4.68 8.88
C LEU A 67 -4.52 5.64 10.02
N PHE A 68 -3.46 6.43 9.84
CA PHE A 68 -3.04 7.45 10.82
C PHE A 68 -4.11 8.52 11.02
N ASP A 69 -4.73 9.03 9.95
CA ASP A 69 -5.79 10.05 10.03
C ASP A 69 -7.03 9.53 10.76
N ILE A 70 -7.43 8.29 10.50
CA ILE A 70 -8.53 7.63 11.22
C ILE A 70 -8.19 7.47 12.70
N LEU A 71 -6.99 6.97 13.01
CA LEU A 71 -6.55 6.77 14.39
C LEU A 71 -6.47 8.11 15.14
N TRP A 72 -5.94 9.15 14.50
CA TRP A 72 -5.84 10.49 15.05
C TRP A 72 -7.22 11.11 15.30
N SER A 73 -8.16 10.95 14.37
CA SER A 73 -9.54 11.42 14.53
C SER A 73 -10.22 10.75 15.72
N LEU A 74 -10.06 9.43 15.85
CA LEU A 74 -10.61 8.67 16.99
C LEU A 74 -9.98 9.08 18.33
N LEU A 75 -8.67 9.33 18.38
CA LEU A 75 -7.97 9.74 19.61
C LEU A 75 -8.26 11.19 20.02
N SER A 76 -8.39 12.09 19.04
CA SER A 76 -8.64 13.51 19.30
C SER A 76 -10.10 13.84 19.63
N GLY A 77 -11.00 12.85 19.55
CA GLY A 77 -12.42 13.00 19.89
C GLY A 77 -13.19 13.92 18.94
N LYS A 78 -12.67 14.12 17.72
CA LYS A 78 -13.29 14.89 16.64
C LYS A 78 -14.21 14.02 15.79
#